data_AF-N1W0W0-F1
#
_entry.id   AF-N1W0W0-F1
#
_cell.length_a   1.000
_cell.length_b   1.000
_cell.length_c   1.000
_cell.angle_alpha   90.00
_cell.angle_beta   90.00
_cell.angle_gamma   90.00
#
_symmetry.space_group_name_H-M   'P 1'
#
loop_
_entity.id
_entity.type
_entity.pdbx_description
1 polymer ?
#
loop_
_entity_poly.entity_id
_entity_poly.type
_entity_poly.pdbx_seq_one_letter_code
_entity_poly.pdbx_strand_id
1 'polypeptide(L)'
;MANVNEYSTRYSVAIDSAQTTLPGEWRVQSVGNKQGSDGYLELSKGDHLTKKETEFQKFASDIYNERLEMGVAREQARKDLPLATYTEAYWKVDLHNLLHFLALRMDDHAQLEIRLFAKTIGEQIVQKWVPNAWEAFVDYRLNALNLTKYDTQIIHAFNTSGKEGAKKKAIELGLLDAEGTTAKKSREREELESKLKDMGFSIPW
;
A
#
# COMPACT_ATOMS: atom_id res chain seq x y z
N MET A 1 -8.21 -17.06 -5.32
CA MET A 1 -8.16 -16.53 -6.70
C MET A 1 -9.50 -15.89 -7.02
N ALA A 2 -9.53 -14.79 -7.76
CA ALA A 2 -10.77 -14.08 -8.08
C ALA A 2 -11.11 -14.17 -9.57
N ASN A 3 -12.37 -13.96 -9.91
CA ASN A 3 -12.84 -13.82 -11.28
C ASN A 3 -13.19 -12.35 -11.51
N VAL A 4 -12.60 -11.75 -12.54
CA VAL A 4 -12.79 -10.34 -12.89
C VAL A 4 -13.34 -10.26 -14.31
N ASN A 5 -14.33 -9.41 -14.52
CA ASN A 5 -14.77 -9.01 -15.86
C ASN A 5 -14.77 -7.48 -15.93
N GLU A 6 -13.95 -6.92 -16.80
CA GLU A 6 -13.70 -5.48 -16.90
C GLU A 6 -14.39 -4.89 -18.13
N TYR A 7 -14.87 -3.66 -17.98
CA TYR A 7 -15.39 -2.83 -19.05
C TYR A 7 -14.36 -2.65 -20.16
N SER A 8 -14.70 -3.13 -21.37
CA SER A 8 -13.78 -3.11 -22.49
C SER A 8 -13.98 -1.87 -23.35
N THR A 9 -13.01 -0.95 -23.31
CA THR A 9 -12.99 0.23 -24.19
C THR A 9 -12.66 -0.08 -25.67
N ARG A 10 -12.63 -1.37 -26.05
CA ARG A 10 -12.66 -1.82 -27.46
C ARG A 10 -14.09 -1.91 -27.98
N TYR A 11 -15.00 -2.39 -27.14
CA TYR A 11 -16.41 -2.62 -27.48
C TYR A 11 -17.29 -1.45 -27.07
N SER A 12 -16.84 -0.61 -26.13
CA SER A 12 -17.61 0.51 -25.61
C SER A 12 -16.77 1.79 -25.55
N VAL A 13 -17.43 2.94 -25.45
CA VAL A 13 -16.75 4.25 -25.31
C VAL A 13 -16.16 4.35 -23.91
N ALA A 14 -14.97 4.95 -23.76
CA ALA A 14 -14.35 5.12 -22.46
C ALA A 14 -15.23 5.97 -21.52
N ILE A 15 -15.12 5.72 -20.22
CA ILE A 15 -15.80 6.54 -19.21
C ILE A 15 -15.16 7.92 -19.27
N ASP A 16 -15.98 8.97 -19.41
CA ASP A 16 -15.53 10.36 -19.46
C ASP A 16 -15.25 10.88 -18.03
N SER A 17 -14.29 10.23 -17.38
CA SER A 17 -13.84 10.58 -16.04
C SER A 17 -12.46 9.99 -15.79
N ALA A 18 -11.62 10.76 -15.10
CA ALA A 18 -10.30 10.32 -14.66
C ALA A 18 -10.09 10.77 -13.20
N GLN A 19 -9.27 10.00 -12.48
CA GLN A 19 -8.80 10.41 -11.16
C GLN A 19 -7.91 11.65 -11.29
N THR A 20 -8.11 12.61 -10.40
CA THR A 20 -7.34 13.85 -10.32
C THR A 20 -6.72 14.00 -8.94
N THR A 21 -5.60 14.72 -8.88
CA THR A 21 -4.84 14.95 -7.66
C THR A 21 -5.00 16.40 -7.22
N LEU A 22 -5.49 16.61 -5.99
CA LEU A 22 -5.62 17.97 -5.46
C LEU A 22 -4.24 18.59 -5.17
N PRO A 23 -4.12 19.93 -5.12
CA PRO A 23 -2.84 20.60 -4.89
C PRO A 23 -2.09 20.13 -3.64
N GLY A 24 -2.81 19.83 -2.56
CA GLY A 24 -2.22 19.32 -1.31
C GLY A 24 -1.96 17.82 -1.28
N GLU A 25 -2.27 17.08 -2.34
CA GLU A 25 -2.26 15.61 -2.33
C GLU A 25 -1.12 14.99 -3.13
N TRP A 26 -0.31 15.80 -3.81
CA TRP A 26 0.89 15.35 -4.52
C TRP A 26 1.94 14.86 -3.52
N ARG A 27 2.31 13.57 -3.61
CA ARG A 27 3.19 12.91 -2.64
C ARG A 27 4.63 12.87 -3.14
N VAL A 28 5.60 12.83 -2.23
CA VAL A 28 7.01 12.64 -2.59
C VAL A 28 7.39 11.16 -2.53
N GLN A 29 8.47 10.77 -3.20
CA GLN A 29 8.96 9.40 -3.17
C GLN A 29 9.46 9.03 -1.77
N SER A 30 9.04 7.89 -1.23
CA SER A 30 9.52 7.42 0.07
C SER A 30 11.02 7.04 0.01
N VAL A 31 11.77 7.41 1.05
CA VAL A 31 13.20 7.09 1.19
C VAL A 31 13.42 5.62 1.57
N GLY A 32 12.53 5.06 2.41
CA GLY A 32 12.61 3.68 2.89
C GLY A 32 11.87 2.67 2.02
N ASN A 33 10.78 3.09 1.36
CA ASN A 33 10.00 2.24 0.47
C ASN A 33 10.12 2.72 -0.99
N LYS A 34 10.96 2.04 -1.78
CA LYS A 34 11.17 2.38 -3.20
C LYS A 34 9.91 2.26 -4.09
N GLN A 35 8.86 1.60 -3.61
CA GLN A 35 7.59 1.45 -4.31
C GLN A 35 6.47 2.33 -3.72
N GLY A 36 6.75 3.08 -2.66
CA GLY A 36 5.79 3.87 -1.93
C GLY A 36 6.08 5.38 -1.99
N SER A 37 5.11 6.15 -1.54
CA SER A 37 5.22 7.59 -1.38
C SER A 37 5.19 7.97 0.10
N ASP A 38 5.77 9.11 0.43
CA ASP A 38 5.73 9.71 1.76
C ASP A 38 5.50 11.22 1.61
N GLY A 39 5.05 11.90 2.67
CA GLY A 39 4.84 13.34 2.72
C GLY A 39 4.02 13.92 1.56
N TYR A 40 4.06 15.25 1.45
CA TYR A 40 3.39 16.00 0.39
C TYR A 40 4.29 17.11 -0.14
N LEU A 41 4.12 17.48 -1.41
CA LEU A 41 4.75 18.65 -2.01
C LEU A 41 4.18 19.94 -1.42
N GLU A 42 4.95 21.03 -1.56
CA GLU A 42 4.48 22.38 -1.26
C GLU A 42 3.27 22.74 -2.13
N LEU A 43 2.27 23.40 -1.53
CA LEU A 43 1.00 23.73 -2.19
C LEU A 43 1.19 24.49 -3.51
N SER A 44 2.14 25.41 -3.61
CA SER A 44 2.38 26.18 -4.83
C SER A 44 2.85 25.30 -6.01
N LYS A 45 3.65 24.27 -5.73
CA LYS A 45 4.05 23.26 -6.73
C LYS A 45 2.86 22.36 -7.06
N GLY A 46 2.12 21.94 -6.05
CA GLY A 46 0.90 21.15 -6.22
C GLY A 46 -0.15 21.85 -7.09
N ASP A 47 -0.40 23.13 -6.88
CA ASP A 47 -1.31 23.95 -7.68
C ASP A 47 -0.93 23.96 -9.16
N HIS A 48 0.37 24.10 -9.43
CA HIS A 48 0.89 24.05 -10.79
C HIS A 48 0.67 22.67 -11.42
N LEU A 49 0.96 21.59 -10.68
CA LEU A 49 0.82 20.22 -11.16
C LEU A 49 -0.65 19.83 -11.40
N THR A 50 -1.55 20.17 -10.47
CA THR A 50 -3.00 19.91 -10.63
C THR A 50 -3.56 20.65 -11.85
N LYS A 51 -3.15 21.89 -12.10
CA LYS A 51 -3.55 22.63 -13.32
C LYS A 51 -3.05 21.92 -14.58
N LYS A 52 -1.79 21.49 -14.60
CA LYS A 52 -1.19 20.77 -15.74
C LYS A 52 -1.85 19.41 -15.99
N GLU A 53 -2.16 18.67 -14.93
CA GLU A 53 -2.91 17.42 -15.00
C GLU A 53 -4.30 17.65 -15.61
N THR A 54 -5.02 18.67 -15.13
CA THR A 54 -6.36 19.01 -15.64
C THR A 54 -6.33 19.40 -17.12
N GLU A 55 -5.38 20.25 -17.51
CA GLU A 55 -5.17 20.64 -18.92
C GLU A 55 -4.88 19.42 -19.80
N PHE A 56 -4.00 18.52 -19.35
CA PHE A 56 -3.62 17.32 -20.09
C PHE A 56 -4.77 16.32 -20.22
N GLN A 57 -5.48 16.02 -19.12
CA GLN A 57 -6.60 15.08 -19.13
C GLN A 57 -7.72 15.56 -20.06
N LYS A 58 -8.01 16.87 -20.06
CA LYS A 58 -8.95 17.48 -21.00
C LYS A 58 -8.49 17.31 -22.45
N PHE A 59 -7.23 17.66 -22.74
CA PHE A 59 -6.68 17.56 -24.10
C PHE A 59 -6.68 16.11 -24.62
N ALA A 60 -6.37 15.13 -23.76
CA ALA A 60 -6.44 13.71 -24.11
C ALA A 60 -7.88 13.26 -24.42
N SER A 61 -8.87 13.75 -23.67
CA SER A 61 -10.29 13.50 -23.94
C SER A 61 -10.75 14.14 -25.25
N ASP A 62 -10.33 15.38 -25.53
CA ASP A 62 -10.64 16.08 -26.79
C ASP A 62 -10.10 15.29 -28.01
N ILE A 63 -8.84 14.84 -27.96
CA ILE A 63 -8.24 13.99 -29.00
C ILE A 63 -9.01 12.67 -29.17
N TYR A 64 -9.40 12.06 -28.06
CA TYR A 64 -10.16 10.81 -28.09
C TYR A 64 -11.50 10.99 -28.81
N ASN A 65 -12.23 12.06 -28.49
CA ASN A 65 -13.53 12.38 -29.09
C ASN A 65 -13.40 12.74 -30.57
N GLU A 66 -12.42 13.58 -30.94
CA GLU A 66 -12.13 13.91 -32.35
C GLU A 66 -11.92 12.64 -33.19
N ARG A 67 -11.13 11.69 -32.69
CA ARG A 67 -10.89 10.41 -33.38
C ARG A 67 -12.17 9.61 -33.56
N LEU A 68 -13.04 9.56 -32.54
CA LEU A 68 -14.32 8.88 -32.65
C LEU A 68 -15.22 9.53 -33.71
N GLU A 69 -15.28 10.86 -33.73
CA GLU A 69 -16.06 11.63 -34.72
C GLU A 69 -15.56 11.41 -36.15
N MET A 70 -14.25 11.23 -36.32
CA MET A 70 -13.64 10.87 -37.61
C MET A 70 -13.80 9.39 -37.99
N GLY A 71 -14.49 8.59 -37.18
CA GLY A 71 -14.75 7.16 -37.46
C GLY A 71 -13.58 6.23 -37.15
N VAL A 72 -12.58 6.68 -36.38
CA VAL A 72 -11.47 5.82 -35.93
C VAL A 72 -12.00 4.72 -35.01
N ALA A 73 -11.47 3.50 -35.18
CA ALA A 73 -11.83 2.37 -34.32
C ALA A 73 -11.54 2.67 -32.83
N ARG A 74 -12.48 2.33 -31.94
CA ARG A 74 -12.41 2.64 -30.48
C ARG A 74 -11.10 2.20 -29.83
N GLU A 75 -10.60 1.03 -30.20
CA GLU A 75 -9.34 0.50 -29.66
C GLU A 75 -8.10 1.31 -30.06
N GLN A 76 -8.17 2.03 -31.19
CA GLN A 76 -7.14 2.97 -31.63
C GLN A 76 -7.38 4.36 -31.07
N ALA A 77 -8.64 4.81 -30.98
CA ALA A 77 -8.97 6.13 -30.45
C ALA A 77 -8.46 6.31 -29.02
N ARG A 78 -8.63 5.29 -28.16
CA ARG A 78 -8.31 5.32 -26.72
C ARG A 78 -6.82 5.31 -26.37
N LYS A 79 -5.90 5.25 -27.34
CA LYS A 79 -4.46 5.00 -27.10
C LYS A 79 -3.79 6.02 -26.18
N ASP A 80 -4.27 7.26 -26.20
CA ASP A 80 -3.69 8.37 -25.42
C ASP A 80 -4.46 8.68 -24.14
N LEU A 81 -5.53 7.92 -23.83
CA LEU A 81 -6.23 8.08 -22.57
C LEU A 81 -5.28 7.68 -21.42
N PRO A 82 -5.15 8.53 -20.37
CA PRO A 82 -4.23 8.27 -19.28
C PRO A 82 -4.69 7.07 -18.45
N LEU A 83 -3.74 6.44 -17.73
CA LEU A 83 -4.03 5.38 -16.76
C LEU A 83 -4.97 5.83 -15.63
N ALA A 84 -5.10 7.15 -15.41
CA ALA A 84 -6.04 7.73 -14.46
C ALA A 84 -7.51 7.60 -14.91
N THR A 85 -7.78 7.27 -16.18
CA THR A 85 -9.14 7.09 -16.70
C THR A 85 -9.85 5.96 -15.95
N TYR A 86 -11.05 6.23 -15.44
CA TYR A 86 -11.82 5.25 -14.70
C TYR A 86 -12.25 4.08 -15.59
N THR A 87 -12.35 2.91 -14.95
CA THR A 87 -12.88 1.67 -15.51
C THR A 87 -13.86 1.06 -14.52
N GLU A 88 -14.70 0.17 -15.01
CA GLU A 88 -15.63 -0.59 -14.19
C GLU A 88 -15.33 -2.07 -14.33
N ALA A 89 -15.40 -2.80 -13.22
CA ALA A 89 -15.22 -4.24 -13.25
C ALA A 89 -16.15 -4.95 -12.28
N TYR A 90 -16.71 -6.07 -12.74
CA TYR A 90 -17.34 -7.04 -11.86
C TYR A 90 -16.25 -7.92 -11.24
N TRP A 91 -16.17 -7.90 -9.92
CA TRP A 91 -15.20 -8.68 -9.16
C TRP A 91 -15.91 -9.72 -8.29
N LYS A 92 -15.70 -11.00 -8.60
CA LYS A 92 -16.22 -12.14 -7.83
C LYS A 92 -15.06 -12.86 -7.14
N VAL A 93 -15.13 -12.96 -5.81
CA VAL A 93 -14.11 -13.58 -4.98
C VAL A 93 -14.77 -14.27 -3.77
N ASP A 94 -14.20 -15.37 -3.29
CA ASP A 94 -14.62 -15.97 -2.02
C ASP A 94 -14.08 -15.18 -0.82
N LEU A 95 -14.67 -15.41 0.36
CA LEU A 95 -14.31 -14.67 1.57
C LEU A 95 -12.84 -14.85 1.97
N HIS A 96 -12.28 -16.06 1.86
CA HIS A 96 -10.90 -16.32 2.26
C HIS A 96 -9.90 -15.48 1.44
N ASN A 97 -10.08 -15.50 0.11
CA ASN A 97 -9.26 -14.73 -0.81
C ASN A 97 -9.52 -13.22 -0.70
N LEU A 98 -10.76 -12.81 -0.39
CA LEU A 98 -11.08 -11.42 -0.11
C LEU A 98 -10.34 -10.91 1.12
N LEU A 99 -10.37 -11.64 2.24
CA LEU A 99 -9.63 -11.29 3.45
C LEU A 99 -8.12 -11.24 3.20
N HIS A 100 -7.59 -12.11 2.32
CA HIS A 100 -6.19 -12.01 1.90
C HIS A 100 -5.89 -10.74 1.09
N PHE A 101 -6.76 -10.39 0.14
CA PHE A 101 -6.66 -9.11 -0.57
C PHE A 101 -6.68 -7.93 0.39
N LEU A 102 -7.63 -7.91 1.33
CA LEU A 102 -7.76 -6.83 2.31
C LEU A 102 -6.51 -6.72 3.18
N ALA A 103 -5.92 -7.83 3.63
CA ALA A 103 -4.68 -7.80 4.41
C ALA A 103 -3.52 -7.13 3.65
N LEU A 104 -3.41 -7.36 2.34
CA LEU A 104 -2.35 -6.79 1.52
C LEU A 104 -2.62 -5.34 1.10
N ARG A 105 -3.90 -4.95 0.97
CA ARG A 105 -4.29 -3.66 0.37
C ARG A 105 -4.75 -2.64 1.40
N MET A 106 -5.09 -3.05 2.62
CA MET A 106 -5.30 -2.14 3.74
C MET A 106 -3.99 -1.71 4.41
N ASP A 107 -2.88 -2.42 4.13
CA ASP A 107 -1.54 -2.10 4.63
C ASP A 107 -1.10 -0.68 4.23
N ASP A 108 -0.38 0.00 5.12
CA ASP A 108 -0.05 1.39 4.92
C ASP A 108 0.97 1.66 3.80
N HIS A 109 1.73 0.64 3.40
CA HIS A 109 2.65 0.68 2.27
C HIS A 109 1.93 0.50 0.93
N ALA A 110 0.66 0.07 0.93
CA ALA A 110 -0.13 0.00 -0.29
C ALA A 110 -0.44 1.41 -0.80
N GLN A 111 -0.46 1.56 -2.12
CA GLN A 111 -0.81 2.81 -2.77
C GLN A 111 -2.17 3.33 -2.25
N LEU A 112 -2.28 4.63 -1.97
CA LEU A 112 -3.48 5.19 -1.31
C LEU A 112 -4.76 4.82 -2.04
N GLU A 113 -4.76 4.91 -3.37
CA GLU A 113 -5.95 4.71 -4.18
C GLU A 113 -6.53 3.29 -3.99
N ILE A 114 -5.71 2.23 -4.11
CA ILE A 114 -6.20 0.85 -3.86
C ILE A 114 -6.53 0.60 -2.39
N ARG A 115 -5.85 1.29 -1.46
CA ARG A 115 -6.13 1.21 -0.03
C ARG A 115 -7.50 1.81 0.32
N LEU A 116 -7.92 2.89 -0.35
CA LEU A 116 -9.26 3.45 -0.18
C LEU A 116 -10.36 2.48 -0.63
N PHE A 117 -10.15 1.78 -1.77
CA PHE A 117 -11.05 0.70 -2.19
C PHE A 117 -11.08 -0.44 -1.17
N ALA A 118 -9.91 -0.88 -0.69
CA ALA A 118 -9.81 -1.97 0.28
C ALA A 118 -10.49 -1.61 1.61
N LYS A 119 -10.26 -0.40 2.14
CA LYS A 119 -10.93 0.09 3.37
C LYS A 119 -12.44 0.16 3.19
N THR A 120 -12.92 0.69 2.06
CA THR A 120 -14.37 0.73 1.77
C THR A 120 -14.96 -0.67 1.75
N ILE A 121 -14.32 -1.62 1.05
CA ILE A 121 -14.78 -3.02 0.98
C ILE A 121 -14.74 -3.68 2.36
N GLY A 122 -13.65 -3.53 3.11
CA GLY A 122 -13.48 -4.14 4.42
C GLY A 122 -14.43 -3.56 5.47
N GLU A 123 -14.33 -2.26 5.72
CA GLU A 123 -14.97 -1.56 6.84
C GLU A 123 -16.45 -1.24 6.56
N GLN A 124 -16.81 -0.96 5.30
CA GLN A 124 -18.20 -0.57 4.99
C GLN A 124 -19.08 -1.71 4.50
N ILE A 125 -18.49 -2.82 4.01
CA ILE A 125 -19.23 -3.95 3.43
C ILE A 125 -18.97 -5.25 4.22
N VAL A 126 -17.73 -5.75 4.24
CA VAL A 126 -17.39 -7.06 4.82
C VAL A 126 -17.66 -7.09 6.33
N GLN A 127 -17.26 -6.05 7.06
CA GLN A 127 -17.52 -5.91 8.49
C GLN A 127 -19.00 -6.05 8.84
N LYS A 128 -19.88 -5.48 8.02
CA LYS A 128 -21.34 -5.53 8.23
C LYS A 128 -21.94 -6.86 7.78
N TRP A 129 -21.37 -7.48 6.75
CA TRP A 129 -21.86 -8.73 6.17
C TRP A 129 -21.49 -9.96 7.02
N VAL A 130 -20.23 -10.05 7.47
CA VAL A 130 -19.70 -11.23 8.19
C VAL A 130 -18.90 -10.81 9.45
N PRO A 131 -19.57 -10.24 10.46
CA PRO A 131 -18.91 -9.56 11.59
C PRO A 131 -17.95 -10.45 12.39
N ASN A 132 -18.32 -11.70 12.69
CA ASN A 132 -17.46 -12.60 13.47
C ASN A 132 -16.17 -12.98 12.70
N ALA A 133 -16.28 -13.16 11.38
CA ALA A 133 -15.10 -13.43 10.54
C ALA A 133 -14.23 -12.18 10.38
N TRP A 134 -14.85 -11.00 10.33
CA TRP A 134 -14.16 -9.72 10.30
C TRP A 134 -13.39 -9.47 11.61
N GLU A 135 -14.01 -9.69 12.77
CA GLU A 135 -13.34 -9.57 14.08
C GLU A 135 -12.11 -10.47 14.16
N ALA A 136 -12.27 -11.76 13.84
CA ALA A 136 -11.14 -12.69 13.81
C ALA A 136 -10.06 -12.27 12.80
N PHE A 137 -10.45 -11.73 11.65
CA PHE A 137 -9.51 -11.22 10.66
C PHE A 137 -8.71 -10.00 11.17
N VAL A 138 -9.38 -9.08 11.86
CA VAL A 138 -8.75 -7.91 12.46
C VAL A 138 -7.75 -8.35 13.53
N ASP A 139 -8.17 -9.20 14.46
CA ASP A 139 -7.36 -9.61 15.61
C ASP A 139 -6.17 -10.49 15.23
N TYR A 140 -6.41 -11.52 14.41
CA TYR A 140 -5.42 -12.53 14.12
C TYR A 140 -4.62 -12.25 12.84
N ARG A 141 -4.97 -11.21 12.07
CA ARG A 141 -4.27 -10.91 10.82
C ARG A 141 -3.90 -9.45 10.60
N LEU A 142 -4.85 -8.52 10.64
CA LEU A 142 -4.54 -7.10 10.36
C LEU A 142 -3.68 -6.48 11.47
N ASN A 143 -4.08 -6.70 12.72
CA ASN A 143 -3.41 -6.15 13.89
C ASN A 143 -2.44 -7.15 14.53
N ALA A 144 -2.18 -8.28 13.86
CA ALA A 144 -1.31 -9.30 14.38
C ALA A 144 0.16 -8.90 14.23
N LEU A 145 0.91 -9.03 15.32
CA LEU A 145 2.35 -8.85 15.31
C LEU A 145 3.06 -10.17 14.95
N ASN A 146 3.78 -10.17 13.83
CA ASN A 146 4.59 -11.32 13.41
C ASN A 146 5.99 -11.26 14.01
N LEU A 147 6.29 -12.20 14.91
CA LEU A 147 7.62 -12.36 15.50
C LEU A 147 8.46 -13.36 14.69
N THR A 148 9.61 -12.92 14.22
CA THR A 148 10.57 -13.77 13.51
C THR A 148 11.31 -14.71 14.48
N LYS A 149 12.06 -15.66 13.92
CA LYS A 149 12.98 -16.50 14.69
C LYS A 149 14.02 -15.68 15.47
N TYR A 150 14.43 -14.52 14.95
CA TYR A 150 15.35 -13.62 15.65
C TYR A 150 14.63 -12.93 16.82
N ASP A 151 13.45 -12.37 16.56
CA ASP A 151 12.65 -11.64 17.56
C ASP A 151 12.38 -12.53 18.78
N THR A 152 11.90 -13.75 18.55
CA THR A 152 11.59 -14.72 19.61
C THR A 152 12.82 -15.09 20.44
N GLN A 153 13.98 -15.29 19.82
CA GLN A 153 15.22 -15.59 20.54
C GLN A 153 15.75 -14.41 21.36
N ILE A 154 15.67 -13.20 20.82
CA ILE A 154 16.10 -11.99 21.54
C ILE A 154 15.17 -11.70 22.71
N ILE A 155 13.85 -11.78 22.51
CA ILE A 155 12.86 -11.60 23.59
C ILE A 155 13.06 -12.66 24.68
N HIS A 156 13.33 -13.91 24.30
CA HIS A 156 13.64 -14.95 25.27
C HIS A 156 14.93 -14.67 26.05
N ALA A 157 16.01 -14.28 25.37
CA ALA A 157 17.27 -13.90 26.01
C ALA A 157 17.11 -12.68 26.93
N PHE A 158 16.30 -11.71 26.51
CA PHE A 158 15.96 -10.53 27.30
C PHE A 158 15.21 -10.91 28.59
N ASN A 159 14.21 -11.78 28.50
CA ASN A 159 13.41 -12.20 29.64
C ASN A 159 14.20 -13.08 30.63
N THR A 160 15.17 -13.85 30.15
CA THR A 160 15.95 -14.79 30.98
C THR A 160 17.20 -14.16 31.59
N SER A 161 17.87 -13.27 30.86
CA SER A 161 19.22 -12.76 31.18
C SER A 161 19.33 -11.24 31.06
N GLY A 162 18.21 -10.54 30.95
CA GLY A 162 18.17 -9.08 30.84
C GLY A 162 18.79 -8.54 29.55
N LYS A 163 19.12 -7.24 29.57
CA LYS A 163 19.70 -6.52 28.43
C LYS A 163 21.00 -7.15 27.93
N GLU A 164 21.91 -7.50 28.84
CA GLU A 164 23.20 -8.10 28.48
C GLU A 164 23.05 -9.44 27.75
N GLY A 165 22.12 -10.29 28.18
CA GLY A 165 21.84 -11.56 27.51
C GLY A 165 21.28 -11.36 26.10
N ALA A 166 20.33 -10.43 25.95
CA ALA A 166 19.78 -10.05 24.66
C ALA A 166 20.86 -9.46 23.72
N LYS A 167 21.73 -8.59 24.22
CA LYS A 167 22.84 -8.00 23.47
C LYS A 167 23.82 -9.09 22.99
N LYS A 168 24.24 -9.99 23.88
CA LYS A 168 25.09 -11.13 23.51
C LYS A 168 24.44 -12.01 22.44
N LYS A 169 23.13 -12.27 22.57
CA LYS A 169 22.39 -13.06 21.58
C LYS A 169 22.27 -12.34 20.24
N ALA A 170 22.13 -11.01 20.24
CA ALA A 170 22.09 -10.21 19.02
C ALA A 170 23.44 -10.21 18.27
N ILE A 171 24.56 -10.21 18.98
CA ILE A 171 25.90 -10.38 18.40
C ILE A 171 26.04 -11.79 17.79
N GLU A 172 25.66 -12.83 18.52
CA GLU A 172 25.71 -14.24 18.04
C GLU A 172 24.88 -14.43 16.76
N LEU A 173 23.71 -13.79 16.69
CA LEU A 173 22.82 -13.84 15.53
C LEU A 173 23.25 -12.89 14.39
N GLY A 174 24.31 -12.11 14.59
CA GLY A 174 24.86 -11.18 13.60
C GLY A 174 24.01 -9.93 13.36
N LEU A 175 23.08 -9.61 14.26
CA LEU A 175 22.25 -8.40 14.25
C LEU A 175 23.02 -7.14 14.70
N LEU A 176 24.03 -7.35 15.55
CA LEU A 176 25.01 -6.35 15.97
C LEU A 176 26.41 -6.74 15.49
N ASP A 177 27.35 -5.79 15.53
CA ASP A 177 28.78 -6.08 15.33
C ASP A 177 29.40 -6.77 16.57
N ALA A 178 30.70 -7.12 16.49
CA ALA A 178 31.39 -7.82 17.57
C ALA A 178 31.50 -6.97 18.85
N GLU A 179 31.47 -5.65 18.71
CA GLU A 179 31.49 -4.66 19.77
C GLU A 179 30.08 -4.42 20.38
N GLY A 180 29.04 -5.02 19.80
CA GLY A 180 27.65 -4.87 20.24
C GLY A 180 27.02 -3.53 19.86
N THR A 181 27.51 -2.88 18.81
CA THR A 181 26.98 -1.63 18.26
C THR A 181 26.11 -1.87 17.02
N THR A 182 25.38 -0.83 16.62
CA THR A 182 24.47 -0.85 15.48
C THR A 182 25.12 -0.40 14.17
N ALA A 183 26.45 -0.26 14.12
CA ALA A 183 27.19 0.23 12.96
C ALA A 183 26.97 -0.64 11.71
N LYS A 184 26.85 -1.97 11.89
CA LYS A 184 26.41 -2.88 10.83
C LYS A 184 24.93 -2.67 10.55
N LYS A 185 24.54 -2.38 9.30
CA LYS A 185 23.13 -2.35 8.91
C LYS A 185 22.52 -3.75 8.95
N SER A 186 21.36 -3.89 9.59
CA SER A 186 20.55 -5.11 9.57
C SER A 186 19.09 -4.70 9.56
N ARG A 187 18.39 -5.12 8.51
CA ARG A 187 16.95 -4.88 8.36
C ARG A 187 16.17 -5.62 9.44
N GLU A 188 16.59 -6.84 9.76
CA GLU A 188 16.01 -7.68 10.81
C GLU A 188 16.13 -7.00 12.18
N ARG A 189 17.26 -6.35 12.46
CA ARG A 189 17.43 -5.54 13.68
C ARG A 189 16.48 -4.35 13.68
N GLU A 190 16.45 -3.56 12.62
CA GLU A 190 15.58 -2.38 12.52
C GLU A 190 14.10 -2.75 12.68
N GLU A 191 13.66 -3.84 12.05
CA GLU A 191 12.33 -4.40 12.23
C GLU A 191 12.09 -4.83 13.69
N LEU A 192 13.02 -5.54 14.32
CA LEU A 192 12.91 -5.93 15.74
C LEU A 192 12.85 -4.72 16.68
N GLU A 193 13.68 -3.69 16.46
CA GLU A 193 13.67 -2.46 17.25
C GLU A 193 12.30 -1.76 17.17
N SER A 194 11.70 -1.71 15.98
CA SER A 194 10.34 -1.17 15.82
C SER A 194 9.34 -1.98 16.64
N LYS A 195 9.33 -3.32 16.50
CA LYS A 195 8.40 -4.20 17.22
C LYS A 195 8.55 -4.09 18.73
N LEU A 196 9.78 -4.00 19.23
CA LEU A 196 10.04 -3.83 20.67
C LEU A 196 9.49 -2.50 21.18
N LYS A 197 9.69 -1.40 20.44
CA LYS A 197 9.12 -0.09 20.79
C LYS A 197 7.60 -0.12 20.79
N ASP A 198 6.99 -0.73 19.78
CA ASP A 198 5.53 -0.86 19.66
C ASP A 198 4.93 -1.67 20.83
N MET A 199 5.67 -2.66 21.34
CA MET A 199 5.32 -3.42 22.53
C MET A 199 5.71 -2.74 23.86
N GLY A 200 6.30 -1.53 23.82
CA GLY A 200 6.70 -0.78 25.02
C GLY A 200 8.02 -1.24 25.68
N PHE A 201 8.83 -2.04 24.99
CA PHE A 201 10.15 -2.46 25.47
C PHE A 201 11.23 -1.42 25.15
N SER A 202 12.23 -1.30 26.04
CA SER A 202 13.47 -0.59 25.72
C SER A 202 14.36 -1.45 24.82
N ILE A 203 15.03 -0.83 23.84
CA ILE A 203 16.04 -1.51 23.02
C ILE A 203 17.19 -2.01 23.94
N PRO A 204 17.61 -3.28 23.84
CA PRO A 204 18.49 -3.89 24.83
C PRO A 204 20.00 -3.75 24.57
N TRP A 205 20.43 -3.00 23.55
CA TRP A 205 21.85 -2.83 23.18
C TRP A 205 22.33 -1.38 23.19
#